data_AF-E0WUH3-F1
#
_entry.id   AF-E0WUH3-F1
#
_cell.length_a   1.000
_cell.length_b   1.000
_cell.length_c   1.000
_cell.angle_alpha   90.00
_cell.angle_beta   90.00
_cell.angle_gamma   90.00
#
_symmetry.space_group_name_H-M   'P 1'
#
loop_
_entity.id
_entity.type
_entity.pdbx_description
1 polymer ?
#
loop_
_entity_poly.entity_id
_entity_poly.type
_entity_poly.pdbx_seq_one_letter_code
_entity_poly.pdbx_strand_id
1 'polypeptide(L)'
;MTLLALGINHKTAPVSLREQLSFLPGSLDKALNSLLEQPWIQGAVLLSTCNRTELYLSVKWQDSLHQQLIAWLCHYQKINPNDVIASLYWYRNSDVLSHLIRVASGLDSMVLGEPQILGQVKKAFAASRCIQSLPCELERLFQKSFSVAKRIRSETGIGASAVSVAFAACTLARQIFESLPELNVLLIGAGETIALVARYLSEHKIKGMMIANRTPEKAFSLAHQVGADVITIAQIEHRLADADIIISATASTLPLISKGMVERALKIRRNQPMLFIDIAVPRDVEPAIAKLPNVYLYTVDDLQAIIQHNLSRRKTVAIQAESIVQQESVNFMIWLQSQNALETIRDYRIQADQLRSNMTIKALTAIGRGENVEQVITQLAHKLTNRLLHMPTKSLHQAANEGDMERLQLLRDSLGLNQQ
;
A
#
# COMPACT_ATOMS: atom_id res chain seq x y z
N MET A 1 21.14 0.72 10.32
CA MET A 1 19.85 1.37 10.66
C MET A 1 18.72 0.31 10.68
N THR A 2 17.54 0.59 11.26
CA THR A 2 16.41 -0.37 11.32
C THR A 2 15.15 0.20 10.66
N LEU A 3 14.52 -0.59 9.80
CA LEU A 3 13.21 -0.26 9.20
C LEU A 3 12.08 -0.83 10.06
N LEU A 4 11.02 -0.05 10.26
CA LEU A 4 9.87 -0.42 11.06
C LEU A 4 8.55 -0.09 10.38
N ALA A 5 7.53 -0.90 10.64
CA ALA A 5 6.15 -0.56 10.41
C ALA A 5 5.33 -0.77 11.68
N LEU A 6 4.63 0.27 12.12
CA LEU A 6 3.63 0.22 13.18
C LEU A 6 2.29 0.64 12.58
N GLY A 7 1.24 -0.12 12.83
CA GLY A 7 -0.07 0.29 12.35
C GLY A 7 -1.22 -0.53 12.88
N ILE A 8 -2.40 -0.13 12.45
CA ILE A 8 -3.66 -0.87 12.63
C ILE A 8 -4.35 -1.03 11.29
N ASN A 9 -5.16 -2.07 11.14
CA ASN A 9 -5.98 -2.28 9.95
C ASN A 9 -7.35 -2.87 10.30
N HIS A 10 -8.20 -3.03 9.29
CA HIS A 10 -9.54 -3.61 9.41
C HIS A 10 -9.59 -5.05 9.98
N LYS A 11 -8.47 -5.79 10.01
CA LYS A 11 -8.40 -7.14 10.59
C LYS A 11 -8.09 -7.10 12.09
N THR A 12 -7.29 -6.12 12.52
CA THR A 12 -6.83 -6.02 13.92
C THR A 12 -7.66 -5.05 14.76
N ALA A 13 -8.36 -4.10 14.13
CA ALA A 13 -9.07 -3.03 14.83
C ALA A 13 -10.51 -2.81 14.29
N PRO A 14 -11.50 -2.59 15.19
CA PRO A 14 -12.84 -2.18 14.80
C PRO A 14 -12.84 -0.79 14.16
N VAL A 15 -13.92 -0.44 13.45
CA VAL A 15 -14.07 0.85 12.75
C VAL A 15 -13.89 2.03 13.71
N SER A 16 -14.51 1.98 14.89
CA SER A 16 -14.45 3.05 15.90
C SER A 16 -13.02 3.39 16.32
N LEU A 17 -12.17 2.38 16.51
CA LEU A 17 -10.77 2.58 16.86
C LEU A 17 -9.96 3.11 15.66
N ARG A 18 -10.27 2.65 14.45
CA ARG A 18 -9.63 3.15 13.21
C ARG A 18 -9.95 4.60 12.92
N GLU A 19 -11.17 5.04 13.19
CA GLU A 19 -11.57 6.44 13.02
C GLU A 19 -10.79 7.37 13.95
N GLN A 20 -10.59 6.96 15.21
CA GLN A 20 -9.81 7.74 16.17
C GLN A 20 -8.33 7.83 15.81
N LEU A 21 -7.78 6.80 15.17
CA LEU A 21 -6.37 6.76 14.73
C LEU A 21 -6.16 7.22 13.29
N SER A 22 -7.22 7.63 12.58
CA SER A 22 -7.12 8.13 11.21
C SER A 22 -6.50 9.52 11.22
N PHE A 23 -5.55 9.77 10.31
CA PHE A 23 -5.01 11.11 10.08
C PHE A 23 -5.78 11.77 8.94
N LEU A 24 -6.38 12.92 9.23
CA LEU A 24 -7.04 13.75 8.22
C LEU A 24 -6.00 14.41 7.30
N PRO A 25 -6.29 14.63 6.01
CA PRO A 25 -5.34 15.20 5.04
C PRO A 25 -4.67 16.51 5.50
N GLY A 26 -5.40 17.40 6.18
CA GLY A 26 -4.85 18.66 6.70
C GLY A 26 -4.03 18.55 7.98
N SER A 27 -3.98 17.37 8.61
CA SER A 27 -3.24 17.09 9.85
C SER A 27 -2.01 16.22 9.64
N LEU A 28 -1.86 15.64 8.45
CA LEU A 28 -0.82 14.66 8.11
C LEU A 28 0.57 15.30 8.19
N ASP A 29 0.74 16.50 7.64
CA ASP A 29 2.02 17.22 7.64
C ASP A 29 2.49 17.55 9.07
N LYS A 30 1.55 17.96 9.94
CA LYS A 30 1.83 18.25 11.35
C LYS A 30 2.22 16.98 12.12
N ALA A 31 1.53 15.87 11.84
CA ALA A 31 1.84 14.58 12.45
C ALA A 31 3.23 14.10 12.04
N LEU A 32 3.54 14.21 10.75
CA LEU A 32 4.85 13.83 10.23
C LEU A 32 5.96 14.70 10.84
N ASN A 33 5.78 16.02 10.92
CA ASN A 33 6.77 16.91 11.55
C ASN A 33 6.99 16.59 13.04
N SER A 34 5.92 16.40 13.81
CA SER A 34 6.01 16.02 15.23
C SER A 34 6.73 14.68 15.44
N LEU A 35 6.56 13.76 14.49
CA LEU A 35 7.25 12.48 14.49
C LEU A 35 8.75 12.66 14.16
N LEU A 36 9.10 13.53 13.23
CA LEU A 36 10.49 13.82 12.84
C LEU A 36 11.29 14.61 13.87
N GLU A 37 10.62 15.30 14.79
CA GLU A 37 11.25 15.92 15.96
C GLU A 37 11.82 14.88 16.94
N GLN A 38 11.43 13.61 16.84
CA GLN A 38 11.96 12.56 17.71
C GLN A 38 13.39 12.17 17.30
N PRO A 39 14.36 12.17 18.23
CA PRO A 39 15.78 12.02 17.88
C PRO A 39 16.16 10.63 17.35
N TRP A 40 15.32 9.62 17.58
CA TRP A 40 15.51 8.26 17.07
C TRP A 40 14.92 8.04 15.67
N ILE A 41 14.19 9.02 15.10
CA ILE A 41 13.55 8.91 13.79
C ILE A 41 14.41 9.62 12.75
N GLN A 42 14.77 8.88 11.69
CA GLN A 42 15.59 9.39 10.58
C GLN A 42 14.75 9.68 9.34
N GLY A 43 13.59 9.04 9.23
CA GLY A 43 12.63 9.28 8.17
C GLY A 43 11.34 8.53 8.42
N ALA A 44 10.27 9.01 7.83
CA ALA A 44 8.93 8.48 8.06
C ALA A 44 8.01 8.63 6.85
N VAL A 45 7.13 7.66 6.67
CA VAL A 45 6.01 7.73 5.73
C VAL A 45 4.75 7.31 6.46
N LEU A 46 3.72 8.16 6.39
CA LEU A 46 2.44 7.93 7.04
C LEU A 46 1.38 7.58 5.99
N LEU A 47 0.82 6.37 6.08
CA LEU A 47 -0.27 5.89 5.26
C LEU A 47 -1.57 5.88 6.07
N SER A 48 -2.49 6.77 5.73
CA SER A 48 -3.83 6.86 6.34
C SER A 48 -4.88 6.61 5.26
N THR A 49 -5.75 5.63 5.49
CA THR A 49 -6.86 5.26 4.60
C THR A 49 -8.08 4.89 5.44
N CYS A 50 -9.23 4.64 4.81
CA CYS A 50 -10.41 4.15 5.53
C CYS A 50 -10.20 2.79 6.22
N ASN A 51 -9.24 1.97 5.78
CA ASN A 51 -9.07 0.58 6.24
C ASN A 51 -7.79 0.34 7.04
N ARG A 52 -6.88 1.32 7.11
CA ARG A 52 -5.58 1.21 7.80
C ARG A 52 -4.98 2.58 8.10
N THR A 53 -4.27 2.63 9.22
CA THR A 53 -3.32 3.69 9.55
C THR A 53 -1.98 3.03 9.84
N GLU A 54 -0.94 3.38 9.09
CA GLU A 54 0.37 2.75 9.17
C GLU A 54 1.49 3.80 9.11
N LEU A 55 2.47 3.64 10.01
CA LEU A 55 3.71 4.41 10.09
C LEU A 55 4.86 3.55 9.61
N TYR A 56 5.53 3.97 8.55
CA TYR A 56 6.74 3.32 8.01
C TYR A 56 7.95 4.18 8.34
N LEU A 57 8.87 3.66 9.15
CA LEU A 57 9.93 4.46 9.76
C LEU A 57 11.31 3.88 9.45
N SER A 58 12.29 4.77 9.27
CA SER A 58 13.70 4.44 9.48
C SER A 58 14.13 5.01 10.82
N VAL A 59 14.67 4.16 11.69
CA VAL A 59 15.03 4.52 13.06
C VAL A 59 16.42 4.02 13.46
N LYS A 60 16.99 4.72 14.45
CA LYS A 60 18.08 4.21 15.27
C LYS A 60 17.49 3.32 16.36
N TRP A 61 17.93 2.05 16.41
CA TRP A 61 17.37 1.07 17.34
C TRP A 61 17.73 1.40 18.79
N GLN A 62 16.73 1.30 19.68
CA GLN A 62 16.89 1.38 21.13
C GLN A 62 15.78 0.55 21.79
N ASP A 63 16.02 0.05 23.01
CA ASP A 63 15.14 -0.95 23.64
C ASP A 63 13.75 -0.38 23.99
N SER A 64 13.65 0.91 24.30
CA SER A 64 12.39 1.60 24.64
C SER A 64 11.58 2.06 23.42
N LEU A 65 12.07 1.82 22.20
CA LEU A 65 11.51 2.44 20.99
C LEU A 65 10.06 2.02 20.72
N HIS A 66 9.71 0.76 21.01
CA HIS A 66 8.34 0.27 20.87
C HIS A 66 7.36 1.05 21.75
N GLN A 67 7.68 1.19 23.04
CA GLN A 67 6.84 1.91 24.01
C GLN A 67 6.75 3.40 23.69
N GLN A 68 7.87 4.01 23.28
CA GLN A 68 7.91 5.43 22.92
C GLN A 68 7.08 5.74 21.68
N LEU A 69 7.11 4.88 20.65
CA LEU A 69 6.33 5.11 19.44
C LEU A 69 4.82 4.97 19.72
N ILE A 70 4.43 3.99 20.53
CA ILE A 70 3.03 3.85 20.98
C ILE A 70 2.61 5.06 21.81
N ALA A 71 3.45 5.48 22.76
CA ALA A 71 3.16 6.66 23.59
C ALA A 71 3.00 7.92 22.74
N TRP A 72 3.86 8.12 21.74
CA TRP A 72 3.74 9.23 20.79
C TRP A 72 2.41 9.16 20.01
N LEU A 73 2.06 7.99 19.47
CA LEU A 73 0.83 7.81 18.68
C LEU A 73 -0.41 8.10 19.53
N CYS A 74 -0.46 7.55 20.74
CA CYS A 74 -1.54 7.75 21.69
C CYS A 74 -1.63 9.20 22.16
N HIS A 75 -0.50 9.87 22.40
CA HIS A 75 -0.47 11.28 22.78
C HIS A 75 -0.99 12.18 21.64
N TYR A 76 -0.51 11.95 20.42
CA TYR A 76 -0.90 12.76 19.26
C TYR A 76 -2.40 12.60 18.95
N GLN A 77 -2.92 11.37 18.99
CA GLN A 77 -4.31 11.06 18.69
C GLN A 77 -5.26 11.22 19.90
N LYS A 78 -4.71 11.50 21.08
CA LYS A 78 -5.45 11.65 22.35
C LYS A 78 -6.28 10.42 22.72
N ILE A 79 -5.66 9.24 22.60
CA ILE A 79 -6.28 7.93 22.91
C ILE A 79 -5.52 7.28 24.06
N ASN A 80 -6.21 6.49 24.88
CA ASN A 80 -5.58 5.70 25.93
C ASN A 80 -4.74 4.56 25.31
N PRO A 81 -3.44 4.40 25.67
CA PRO A 81 -2.62 3.30 25.18
C PRO A 81 -3.25 1.90 25.34
N ASN A 82 -3.96 1.67 26.45
CA ASN A 82 -4.57 0.36 26.72
C ASN A 82 -5.63 -0.04 25.68
N ASP A 83 -6.29 0.93 25.05
CA ASP A 83 -7.33 0.68 24.04
C ASP A 83 -6.74 0.27 22.68
N VAL A 84 -5.45 0.57 22.47
CA VAL A 84 -4.80 0.48 21.15
C VAL A 84 -3.80 -0.68 21.07
N ILE A 85 -3.08 -0.98 22.16
CA ILE A 85 -1.97 -1.95 22.19
C ILE A 85 -2.37 -3.31 21.61
N ALA A 86 -3.55 -3.84 21.95
CA ALA A 86 -4.01 -5.14 21.48
C ALA A 86 -4.32 -5.18 19.97
N SER A 87 -4.53 -4.02 19.35
CA SER A 87 -4.90 -3.90 17.93
C SER A 87 -3.74 -3.50 17.02
N LEU A 88 -2.59 -3.13 17.60
CA LEU A 88 -1.39 -2.73 16.87
C LEU A 88 -0.61 -3.96 16.39
N TYR A 89 -0.13 -3.89 15.15
CA TYR A 89 0.93 -4.78 14.69
C TYR A 89 2.25 -4.02 14.57
N TRP A 90 3.34 -4.78 14.74
CA TRP A 90 4.71 -4.29 14.70
C TRP A 90 5.55 -5.17 13.80
N TYR A 91 6.12 -4.59 12.75
CA TYR A 91 7.02 -5.28 11.82
C TYR A 91 8.39 -4.64 11.80
N ARG A 92 9.42 -5.46 11.57
CA ARG A 92 10.82 -5.04 11.52
C ARG A 92 11.52 -5.57 10.27
N ASN A 93 12.37 -4.74 9.66
CA ASN A 93 13.24 -5.11 8.56
C ASN A 93 12.52 -5.82 7.39
N SER A 94 12.81 -7.10 7.14
CA SER A 94 12.20 -7.90 6.05
C SER A 94 10.68 -7.88 6.10
N ASP A 95 10.14 -7.91 7.31
CA ASP A 95 8.69 -8.03 7.53
C ASP A 95 7.98 -6.75 7.12
N VAL A 96 8.67 -5.60 7.22
CA VAL A 96 8.16 -4.30 6.76
C VAL A 96 7.98 -4.30 5.25
N LEU A 97 8.97 -4.81 4.51
CA LEU A 97 8.86 -4.91 3.06
C LEU A 97 7.78 -5.90 2.66
N SER A 98 7.76 -7.08 3.29
CA SER A 98 6.73 -8.09 3.04
C SER A 98 5.33 -7.51 3.26
N HIS A 99 5.11 -6.83 4.40
CA HIS A 99 3.85 -6.15 4.70
C HIS A 99 3.52 -5.10 3.65
N LEU A 100 4.44 -4.18 3.35
CA LEU A 100 4.21 -3.10 2.40
C LEU A 100 3.89 -3.64 0.99
N ILE A 101 4.54 -4.72 0.54
CA ILE A 101 4.21 -5.37 -0.74
C ILE A 101 2.80 -5.95 -0.67
N ARG A 102 2.40 -6.63 0.41
CA ARG A 102 1.04 -7.17 0.57
C ARG A 102 -0.02 -6.06 0.53
N VAL A 103 0.24 -4.94 1.19
CA VAL A 103 -0.63 -3.75 1.14
C VAL A 103 -0.70 -3.19 -0.28
N ALA A 104 0.44 -2.90 -0.90
CA ALA A 104 0.52 -2.27 -2.22
C ALA A 104 -0.03 -3.16 -3.35
N SER A 105 0.06 -4.47 -3.21
CA SER A 105 -0.51 -5.46 -4.15
C SER A 105 -2.00 -5.73 -3.92
N GLY A 106 -2.55 -5.28 -2.78
CA GLY A 106 -3.94 -5.52 -2.39
C GLY A 106 -4.21 -6.93 -1.86
N LEU A 107 -3.17 -7.69 -1.48
CA LEU A 107 -3.29 -8.97 -0.78
C LEU A 107 -3.85 -8.80 0.64
N ASP A 108 -3.60 -7.65 1.25
CA ASP A 108 -4.07 -7.32 2.60
C ASP A 108 -5.26 -6.35 2.60
N SER A 109 -5.96 -6.16 1.46
CA SER A 109 -7.18 -5.35 1.39
C SER A 109 -8.42 -6.17 1.72
N MET A 110 -9.46 -5.51 2.27
CA MET A 110 -10.78 -6.12 2.50
C MET A 110 -11.35 -6.73 1.20
N VAL A 111 -11.10 -6.05 0.07
CA VAL A 111 -11.29 -6.61 -1.27
C VAL A 111 -9.92 -6.96 -1.84
N LEU A 112 -9.61 -8.26 -1.92
CA LEU A 112 -8.36 -8.75 -2.53
C LEU A 112 -8.18 -8.15 -3.94
N GLY A 113 -7.01 -7.56 -4.19
CA GLY A 113 -6.63 -6.99 -5.47
C GLY A 113 -7.14 -5.57 -5.76
N GLU A 114 -7.60 -4.83 -4.74
CA GLU A 114 -8.08 -3.45 -4.88
C GLU A 114 -7.14 -2.58 -5.75
N PRO A 115 -7.64 -1.87 -6.77
CA PRO A 115 -6.82 -1.06 -7.67
C PRO A 115 -6.33 0.24 -7.04
N GLN A 116 -7.02 0.72 -6.01
CA GLN A 116 -6.79 2.05 -5.44
C GLN A 116 -5.66 2.08 -4.42
N ILE A 117 -5.42 0.99 -3.68
CA ILE A 117 -4.44 0.95 -2.58
C ILE A 117 -3.01 1.29 -3.04
N LEU A 118 -2.57 0.77 -4.19
CA LEU A 118 -1.25 1.11 -4.75
C LEU A 118 -1.11 2.62 -5.01
N GLY A 119 -2.18 3.26 -5.48
CA GLY A 119 -2.24 4.70 -5.69
C GLY A 119 -2.16 5.48 -4.38
N GLN A 120 -2.85 5.02 -3.34
CA GLN A 120 -2.82 5.63 -2.00
C GLN A 120 -1.43 5.53 -1.37
N VAL A 121 -0.77 4.36 -1.45
CA VAL A 121 0.60 4.18 -0.94
C VAL A 121 1.57 5.13 -1.67
N LYS A 122 1.45 5.27 -3.00
CA LYS A 122 2.27 6.23 -3.77
C LYS A 122 2.03 7.68 -3.36
N LYS A 123 0.78 8.07 -3.11
CA LYS A 123 0.43 9.42 -2.63
C LYS A 123 1.03 9.68 -1.24
N ALA A 124 0.92 8.74 -0.31
CA ALA A 124 1.52 8.83 1.02
C ALA A 124 3.05 8.99 0.96
N PHE A 125 3.71 8.18 0.13
CA PHE A 125 5.14 8.29 -0.12
C PHE A 125 5.54 9.65 -0.72
N ALA A 126 4.83 10.11 -1.75
CA ALA A 126 5.11 11.39 -2.39
C ALA A 126 4.91 12.58 -1.42
N ALA A 127 3.82 12.57 -0.64
CA ALA A 127 3.55 13.60 0.36
C ALA A 127 4.67 13.67 1.41
N SER A 128 5.11 12.50 1.91
CA SER A 128 6.19 12.42 2.90
C SER A 128 7.52 12.94 2.34
N ARG A 129 7.82 12.67 1.06
CA ARG A 129 9.03 13.15 0.38
C ARG A 129 9.02 14.67 0.12
N CYS A 130 7.85 15.30 0.06
CA CYS A 130 7.76 16.76 -0.05
C CYS A 130 8.10 17.46 1.27
N ILE A 131 7.92 16.79 2.41
CA ILE A 131 8.11 17.35 3.75
C ILE A 131 9.55 17.12 4.24
N GLN A 132 10.15 15.99 3.87
CA GLN A 132 11.50 15.61 4.31
C GLN A 132 12.29 14.88 3.23
N SER A 133 13.62 14.91 3.36
CA SER A 133 14.51 14.02 2.63
C SER A 133 14.45 12.63 3.26
N LEU A 134 13.94 11.64 2.53
CA LEU A 134 13.84 10.27 3.04
C LEU A 134 15.22 9.58 3.02
N PRO A 135 15.57 8.81 4.06
CA PRO A 135 16.74 7.95 4.04
C PRO A 135 16.70 6.95 2.88
N CYS A 136 17.89 6.60 2.36
CA CYS A 136 18.03 5.77 1.17
C CYS A 136 17.32 4.41 1.31
N GLU A 137 17.41 3.79 2.47
CA GLU A 137 16.77 2.52 2.79
C GLU A 137 15.23 2.60 2.77
N LEU A 138 14.66 3.71 3.25
CA LEU A 138 13.21 3.92 3.27
C LEU A 138 12.71 4.27 1.86
N GLU A 139 13.44 5.07 1.10
CA GLU A 139 13.12 5.32 -0.31
C GLU A 139 13.17 4.03 -1.14
N ARG A 140 14.23 3.22 -0.96
CA ARG A 140 14.38 1.94 -1.65
C ARG A 140 13.26 0.96 -1.29
N LEU A 141 12.84 0.91 -0.02
CA LEU A 141 11.72 0.09 0.45
C LEU A 141 10.45 0.35 -0.37
N PHE A 142 10.05 1.63 -0.51
CA PHE A 142 8.85 2.01 -1.25
C PHE A 142 8.99 1.81 -2.76
N GLN A 143 10.14 2.16 -3.35
CA GLN A 143 10.36 1.92 -4.78
C GLN A 143 10.31 0.43 -5.12
N LYS A 144 10.93 -0.41 -4.28
CA LYS A 144 10.90 -1.87 -4.44
C LYS A 144 9.48 -2.40 -4.28
N SER A 145 8.72 -1.95 -3.28
CA SER A 145 7.34 -2.38 -3.10
C SER A 145 6.44 -2.00 -4.28
N PHE A 146 6.63 -0.83 -4.90
CA PHE A 146 5.89 -0.46 -6.10
C PHE A 146 6.21 -1.34 -7.31
N SER A 147 7.49 -1.65 -7.52
CA SER A 147 7.93 -2.53 -8.61
C SER A 147 7.36 -3.95 -8.43
N VAL A 148 7.49 -4.50 -7.22
CA VAL A 148 7.02 -5.86 -6.91
C VAL A 148 5.50 -5.93 -6.92
N ALA A 149 4.79 -4.92 -6.41
CA ALA A 149 3.34 -4.88 -6.47
C ALA A 149 2.81 -4.86 -7.92
N LYS A 150 3.47 -4.12 -8.83
CA LYS A 150 3.14 -4.16 -10.27
C LYS A 150 3.38 -5.56 -10.84
N ARG A 151 4.53 -6.16 -10.54
CA ARG A 151 4.91 -7.51 -10.98
C ARG A 151 3.91 -8.57 -10.52
N ILE A 152 3.52 -8.55 -9.24
CA ILE A 152 2.48 -9.44 -8.70
C ILE A 152 1.18 -9.25 -9.46
N ARG A 153 0.74 -8.00 -9.71
CA ARG A 153 -0.51 -7.74 -10.43
C ARG A 153 -0.50 -8.24 -11.87
N SER A 154 0.63 -8.13 -12.57
CA SER A 154 0.77 -8.61 -13.95
C SER A 154 0.93 -10.13 -14.03
N GLU A 155 1.74 -10.74 -13.16
CA GLU A 155 2.08 -12.18 -13.23
C GLU A 155 0.98 -13.06 -12.64
N THR A 156 0.32 -12.63 -11.56
CA THR A 156 -0.68 -13.45 -10.86
C THR A 156 -2.12 -13.14 -11.29
N GLY A 157 -2.33 -12.04 -12.01
CA GLY A 157 -3.67 -11.58 -12.38
C GLY A 157 -4.51 -11.10 -11.20
N ILE A 158 -3.94 -10.93 -9.99
CA ILE A 158 -4.70 -10.49 -8.81
C ILE A 158 -5.36 -9.12 -9.01
N GLY A 159 -4.79 -8.28 -9.88
CA GLY A 159 -5.36 -6.99 -10.27
C GLY A 159 -6.33 -7.05 -11.45
N ALA A 160 -6.40 -8.16 -12.19
CA ALA A 160 -7.20 -8.29 -13.42
C ALA A 160 -8.70 -8.50 -13.14
N SER A 161 -9.09 -8.70 -11.90
CA SER A 161 -10.50 -8.75 -11.49
C SER A 161 -10.59 -8.31 -10.04
N ALA A 162 -10.48 -7.00 -9.80
CA ALA A 162 -10.95 -6.44 -8.54
C ALA A 162 -12.44 -6.76 -8.46
N VAL A 163 -12.80 -7.60 -7.49
CA VAL A 163 -14.17 -8.05 -7.29
C VAL A 163 -14.97 -6.89 -6.71
N SER A 164 -15.36 -5.98 -7.59
CA SER A 164 -16.30 -4.92 -7.32
C SER A 164 -17.69 -5.38 -7.73
N VAL A 165 -18.70 -4.73 -7.16
CA VAL A 165 -20.09 -4.87 -7.58
C VAL A 165 -20.24 -4.70 -9.11
N ALA A 166 -19.43 -3.86 -9.73
CA ALA A 166 -19.39 -3.68 -11.19
C ALA A 166 -18.93 -4.93 -11.96
N PHE A 167 -17.90 -5.62 -11.46
CA PHE A 167 -17.43 -6.85 -12.07
C PHE A 167 -18.47 -7.97 -11.95
N ALA A 168 -19.04 -8.13 -10.75
CA ALA A 168 -20.08 -9.12 -10.50
C ALA A 168 -21.32 -8.85 -11.37
N ALA A 169 -21.73 -7.58 -11.48
CA ALA A 169 -22.81 -7.14 -12.36
C ALA A 169 -22.56 -7.46 -13.84
N CYS A 170 -21.36 -7.16 -14.34
CA CYS A 170 -20.98 -7.47 -15.73
C CYS A 170 -20.89 -8.99 -15.98
N THR A 171 -20.42 -9.76 -15.00
CA THR A 171 -20.36 -11.22 -15.09
C THR A 171 -21.75 -11.82 -15.19
N LEU A 172 -22.69 -11.38 -14.34
CA LEU A 172 -24.10 -11.76 -14.40
C LEU A 172 -24.73 -11.38 -15.75
N ALA A 173 -24.44 -10.18 -16.24
CA ALA A 173 -24.92 -9.73 -17.54
C ALA A 173 -24.47 -10.67 -18.68
N ARG A 174 -23.22 -11.11 -18.69
CA ARG A 174 -22.69 -12.05 -19.71
C ARG A 174 -23.25 -13.47 -19.60
N GLN A 175 -23.79 -13.86 -18.45
CA GLN A 175 -24.44 -15.16 -18.28
C GLN A 175 -25.87 -15.16 -18.84
N ILE A 176 -26.52 -13.99 -18.84
CA ILE A 176 -27.91 -13.83 -19.24
C ILE A 176 -28.01 -13.37 -20.71
N PHE A 177 -27.09 -12.52 -21.15
CA PHE A 177 -27.08 -11.93 -22.48
C PHE A 177 -25.84 -12.36 -23.27
N GLU A 178 -26.05 -12.73 -24.55
CA GLU A 178 -25.00 -13.21 -25.44
C GLU A 178 -23.99 -12.12 -25.85
N SER A 179 -24.46 -10.87 -25.99
CA SER A 179 -23.67 -9.75 -26.53
C SER A 179 -23.89 -8.46 -25.73
N LEU A 180 -22.91 -8.04 -24.94
CA LEU A 180 -22.94 -6.74 -24.22
C LEU A 180 -23.04 -5.51 -25.14
N PRO A 181 -22.40 -5.46 -26.34
CA PRO A 181 -22.46 -4.29 -27.20
C PRO A 181 -23.85 -3.89 -27.71
N GLU A 182 -24.83 -4.78 -27.60
CA GLU A 182 -26.20 -4.53 -28.05
C GLU A 182 -27.10 -4.00 -26.93
N LEU A 183 -26.60 -3.99 -25.69
CA LEU A 183 -27.41 -3.73 -24.50
C LEU A 183 -27.42 -2.27 -24.09
N ASN A 184 -28.58 -1.84 -23.61
CA ASN A 184 -28.80 -0.56 -22.96
C ASN A 184 -28.80 -0.75 -21.44
N VAL A 185 -28.08 0.13 -20.73
CA VAL A 185 -27.93 0.08 -19.28
C VAL A 185 -28.59 1.30 -18.62
N LEU A 186 -29.41 1.07 -17.61
CA LEU A 186 -29.96 2.10 -16.73
C LEU A 186 -29.32 2.01 -15.34
N LEU A 187 -28.67 3.09 -14.93
CA LEU A 187 -28.08 3.24 -13.60
C LEU A 187 -28.95 4.17 -12.76
N ILE A 188 -29.31 3.77 -11.55
CA ILE A 188 -30.16 4.56 -10.64
C ILE A 188 -29.32 4.98 -9.43
N GLY A 189 -29.09 6.28 -9.33
CA GLY A 189 -28.20 6.93 -8.38
C GLY A 189 -26.98 7.57 -9.06
N ALA A 190 -26.22 8.34 -8.28
CA ALA A 190 -24.95 8.96 -8.72
C ALA A 190 -23.86 8.83 -7.65
N GLY A 191 -23.96 7.82 -6.78
CA GLY A 191 -22.95 7.54 -5.75
C GLY A 191 -21.70 6.87 -6.32
N GLU A 192 -20.70 6.66 -5.45
CA GLU A 192 -19.41 6.06 -5.82
C GLU A 192 -19.56 4.68 -6.48
N THR A 193 -20.47 3.84 -5.97
CA THR A 193 -20.75 2.51 -6.53
C THR A 193 -21.24 2.59 -7.97
N ILE A 194 -22.22 3.46 -8.25
CA ILE A 194 -22.74 3.67 -9.60
C ILE A 194 -21.65 4.25 -10.51
N ALA A 195 -20.84 5.19 -10.01
CA ALA A 195 -19.75 5.76 -10.79
C ALA A 195 -18.72 4.71 -11.22
N LEU A 196 -18.41 3.76 -10.34
CA LEU A 196 -17.49 2.66 -10.63
C LEU A 196 -18.09 1.67 -11.65
N VAL A 197 -19.37 1.34 -11.50
CA VAL A 197 -20.12 0.50 -12.44
C VAL A 197 -20.18 1.15 -13.83
N ALA A 198 -20.52 2.44 -13.89
CA ALA A 198 -20.61 3.21 -15.13
C ALA A 198 -19.29 3.20 -15.90
N ARG A 199 -18.18 3.54 -15.23
CA ARG A 199 -16.85 3.52 -15.85
C ARG A 199 -16.50 2.13 -16.37
N TYR A 200 -16.72 1.10 -15.57
CA TYR A 200 -16.41 -0.26 -15.97
C TYR A 200 -17.22 -0.73 -17.19
N LEU A 201 -18.52 -0.43 -17.25
CA LEU A 201 -19.37 -0.79 -18.40
C LEU A 201 -19.04 0.04 -19.65
N SER A 202 -18.59 1.29 -19.48
CA SER A 202 -18.16 2.14 -20.60
C SER A 202 -16.96 1.56 -21.36
N GLU A 203 -16.04 0.88 -20.65
CA GLU A 203 -14.88 0.19 -21.25
C GLU A 203 -15.30 -1.02 -22.12
N HIS A 204 -16.52 -1.52 -21.93
CA HIS A 204 -17.04 -2.73 -22.58
C HIS A 204 -17.96 -2.47 -23.79
N LYS A 205 -18.00 -1.21 -24.29
CA LYS A 205 -18.69 -0.81 -25.54
C LYS A 205 -20.17 -1.21 -25.62
N ILE A 206 -20.94 -0.98 -24.55
CA ILE A 206 -22.41 -1.14 -24.57
C ILE A 206 -23.08 -0.17 -25.55
N LYS A 207 -24.33 -0.45 -25.95
CA LYS A 207 -25.09 0.35 -26.94
C LYS A 207 -25.44 1.74 -26.42
N GLY A 208 -25.86 1.82 -25.17
CA GLY A 208 -26.32 3.07 -24.56
C GLY A 208 -26.36 2.98 -23.04
N MET A 209 -26.15 4.12 -22.38
CA MET A 209 -26.19 4.23 -20.93
C MET A 209 -27.08 5.40 -20.51
N MET A 210 -27.93 5.17 -19.51
CA MET A 210 -28.76 6.19 -18.89
C MET A 210 -28.47 6.24 -17.39
N ILE A 211 -28.44 7.44 -16.81
CA ILE A 211 -28.26 7.65 -15.37
C ILE A 211 -29.47 8.40 -14.83
N ALA A 212 -30.26 7.73 -14.00
CA ALA A 212 -31.36 8.32 -13.26
C ALA A 212 -30.90 8.80 -11.89
N ASN A 213 -31.16 10.06 -11.54
CA ASN A 213 -30.85 10.56 -10.20
C ASN A 213 -31.89 11.54 -9.67
N ARG A 214 -32.01 11.64 -8.35
CA ARG A 214 -32.91 12.61 -7.70
C ARG A 214 -32.52 14.05 -7.99
N THR A 215 -31.21 14.31 -8.08
CA THR A 215 -30.61 15.60 -8.37
C THR A 215 -29.82 15.45 -9.68
N PRO A 216 -30.41 15.80 -10.84
CA PRO A 216 -29.79 15.62 -12.15
C PRO A 216 -28.39 16.26 -12.24
N GLU A 217 -28.19 17.37 -11.54
CA GLU A 217 -26.94 18.12 -11.49
C GLU A 217 -25.75 17.26 -11.04
N LYS A 218 -25.99 16.36 -10.07
CA LYS A 218 -24.96 15.43 -9.57
C LYS A 218 -24.63 14.33 -10.57
N ALA A 219 -25.57 13.99 -11.46
CA ALA A 219 -25.38 12.95 -12.47
C ALA A 219 -24.65 13.47 -13.71
N PHE A 220 -24.74 14.77 -14.06
CA PHE A 220 -24.09 15.32 -15.26
C PHE A 220 -22.57 15.09 -15.31
N SER A 221 -21.88 15.27 -14.18
CA SER A 221 -20.42 15.06 -14.13
C SER A 221 -20.04 13.62 -14.47
N LEU A 222 -20.80 12.65 -13.94
CA LEU A 222 -20.57 11.23 -14.23
C LEU A 222 -20.99 10.89 -15.66
N ALA A 223 -22.15 11.36 -16.09
CA ALA A 223 -22.72 11.12 -17.41
C ALA A 223 -21.78 11.61 -18.53
N HIS A 224 -21.20 12.81 -18.38
CA HIS A 224 -20.21 13.34 -19.33
C HIS A 224 -18.93 12.48 -19.39
N GLN A 225 -18.51 11.86 -18.29
CA GLN A 225 -17.31 11.00 -18.28
C GLN A 225 -17.51 9.70 -19.05
N VAL A 226 -18.73 9.16 -19.06
CA VAL A 226 -19.03 7.83 -19.62
C VAL A 226 -19.89 7.87 -20.88
N GLY A 227 -20.28 9.06 -21.33
CA GLY A 227 -21.16 9.25 -22.49
C GLY A 227 -22.60 8.76 -22.25
N ALA A 228 -23.13 8.95 -21.05
CA ALA A 228 -24.49 8.54 -20.70
C ALA A 228 -25.50 9.70 -20.80
N ASP A 229 -26.78 9.36 -21.03
CA ASP A 229 -27.89 10.30 -20.92
C ASP A 229 -28.33 10.45 -19.45
N VAL A 230 -28.65 11.67 -19.01
CA VAL A 230 -29.19 11.91 -17.68
C VAL A 230 -30.72 11.95 -17.75
N ILE A 231 -31.37 11.17 -16.89
CA ILE A 231 -32.83 11.19 -16.72
C ILE A 231 -33.20 11.48 -15.26
N THR A 232 -34.42 11.95 -15.06
CA THR A 232 -35.03 12.11 -13.73
C THR A 232 -35.62 10.79 -13.25
N ILE A 233 -35.82 10.63 -11.93
CA ILE A 233 -36.47 9.45 -11.35
C ILE A 233 -37.88 9.25 -11.93
N ALA A 234 -38.63 10.34 -12.16
CA ALA A 234 -39.98 10.26 -12.75
C ALA A 234 -39.98 9.69 -14.17
N GLN A 235 -38.89 9.85 -14.92
CA GLN A 235 -38.77 9.32 -16.28
C GLN A 235 -38.45 7.82 -16.31
N ILE A 236 -38.06 7.20 -15.18
CA ILE A 236 -37.74 5.76 -15.12
C ILE A 236 -38.92 4.95 -15.65
N GLU A 237 -40.15 5.26 -15.25
CA GLU A 237 -41.35 4.52 -15.68
C GLU A 237 -41.50 4.40 -17.20
N HIS A 238 -41.16 5.47 -17.94
CA HIS A 238 -41.28 5.51 -19.40
C HIS A 238 -40.05 4.96 -20.11
N ARG A 239 -38.86 5.05 -19.50
CA ARG A 239 -37.58 4.63 -20.09
C ARG A 239 -37.14 3.23 -19.66
N LEU A 240 -37.86 2.61 -18.70
CA LEU A 240 -37.56 1.27 -18.21
C LEU A 240 -37.62 0.22 -19.32
N ALA A 241 -38.48 0.41 -20.33
CA ALA A 241 -38.60 -0.48 -21.48
C ALA A 241 -37.36 -0.45 -22.39
N ASP A 242 -36.57 0.63 -22.35
CA ASP A 242 -35.39 0.78 -23.20
C ASP A 242 -34.16 0.06 -22.63
N ALA A 243 -34.18 -0.28 -21.34
CA ALA A 243 -33.04 -0.83 -20.61
C ALA A 243 -33.10 -2.36 -20.51
N ASP A 244 -31.98 -3.02 -20.81
CA ASP A 244 -31.80 -4.46 -20.65
C ASP A 244 -31.22 -4.80 -19.27
N ILE A 245 -30.35 -3.92 -18.77
CA ILE A 245 -29.70 -4.05 -17.47
C ILE A 245 -30.01 -2.80 -16.63
N ILE A 246 -30.50 -3.02 -15.41
CA ILE A 246 -30.88 -1.99 -14.45
C ILE A 246 -30.06 -2.20 -13.19
N ILE A 247 -29.30 -1.18 -12.76
CA ILE A 247 -28.45 -1.24 -11.58
C ILE A 247 -28.81 -0.08 -10.65
N SER A 248 -29.27 -0.38 -9.44
CA SER A 248 -29.67 0.61 -8.45
C SER A 248 -28.75 0.62 -7.24
N ALA A 249 -28.35 1.81 -6.81
CA ALA A 249 -27.66 2.02 -5.55
C ALA A 249 -28.00 3.43 -5.02
N THR A 250 -29.21 3.59 -4.50
CA THR A 250 -29.64 4.83 -3.86
C THR A 250 -29.76 4.69 -2.34
N ALA A 251 -30.09 5.81 -1.69
CA ALA A 251 -30.41 5.87 -0.27
C ALA A 251 -31.94 6.09 -0.05
N SER A 252 -32.77 5.65 -1.00
CA SER A 252 -34.22 5.76 -0.88
C SER A 252 -34.75 4.87 0.25
N THR A 253 -35.74 5.36 0.98
CA THR A 253 -36.44 4.57 2.01
C THR A 253 -37.60 3.76 1.43
N LEU A 254 -38.02 4.06 0.20
CA LEU A 254 -39.08 3.36 -0.52
C LEU A 254 -38.56 2.84 -1.86
N PRO A 255 -39.02 1.66 -2.33
CA PRO A 255 -38.68 1.15 -3.64
C PRO A 255 -39.02 2.15 -4.75
N LEU A 256 -38.06 2.40 -5.64
CA LEU A 256 -38.19 3.26 -6.81
C LEU A 256 -38.76 2.49 -8.01
N ILE A 257 -38.56 1.17 -8.07
CA ILE A 257 -39.08 0.30 -9.12
C ILE A 257 -40.13 -0.63 -8.54
N SER A 258 -41.37 -0.46 -9.01
CA SER A 258 -42.49 -1.32 -8.63
C SER A 258 -42.77 -2.42 -9.65
N LYS A 259 -43.43 -3.49 -9.21
CA LYS A 259 -43.86 -4.60 -10.07
C LYS A 259 -44.71 -4.13 -11.26
N GLY A 260 -45.64 -3.21 -11.03
CA GLY A 260 -46.51 -2.68 -12.08
C GLY A 260 -45.75 -1.90 -13.17
N MET A 261 -44.62 -1.26 -12.84
CA MET A 261 -43.74 -0.63 -13.83
C MET A 261 -43.05 -1.67 -14.69
N VAL A 262 -42.49 -2.72 -14.08
CA VAL A 262 -41.78 -3.79 -14.80
C VAL A 262 -42.72 -4.59 -15.69
N GLU A 263 -43.94 -4.92 -15.23
CA GLU A 263 -44.95 -5.61 -16.07
C GLU A 263 -45.31 -4.83 -17.33
N ARG A 264 -45.41 -3.51 -17.25
CA ARG A 264 -45.66 -2.64 -18.42
C ARG A 264 -44.45 -2.58 -19.34
N ALA A 265 -43.25 -2.47 -18.79
CA ALA A 265 -42.01 -2.48 -19.57
C ALA A 265 -41.85 -3.80 -20.34
N LEU A 266 -42.09 -4.96 -19.71
CA LEU A 266 -42.03 -6.28 -20.35
C LEU A 266 -43.01 -6.40 -21.52
N LYS A 267 -44.24 -5.89 -21.38
CA LYS A 267 -45.23 -5.88 -22.47
C LYS A 267 -44.73 -5.10 -23.68
N ILE A 268 -44.13 -3.93 -23.48
CA ILE A 268 -43.54 -3.12 -24.56
C ILE A 268 -42.36 -3.85 -25.20
N ARG A 269 -41.53 -4.51 -24.37
CA ARG A 269 -40.35 -5.29 -24.78
C ARG A 269 -40.67 -6.67 -25.36
N ARG A 270 -41.94 -7.02 -25.57
CA ARG A 270 -42.37 -8.35 -26.05
C ARG A 270 -41.78 -9.50 -25.21
N ASN A 271 -41.70 -9.31 -23.89
CA ASN A 271 -41.12 -10.23 -22.91
C ASN A 271 -39.62 -10.55 -23.11
N GLN A 272 -38.85 -9.68 -23.76
CA GLN A 272 -37.38 -9.81 -23.75
C GLN A 272 -36.82 -9.69 -22.32
N PRO A 273 -35.74 -10.43 -22.01
CA PRO A 273 -35.20 -10.51 -20.66
C PRO A 273 -34.73 -9.15 -20.13
N MET A 274 -34.84 -8.98 -18.82
CA MET A 274 -34.36 -7.81 -18.09
C MET A 274 -33.59 -8.26 -16.84
N LEU A 275 -32.42 -7.68 -16.62
CA LEU A 275 -31.57 -7.93 -15.46
C LEU A 275 -31.64 -6.73 -14.50
N PHE A 276 -32.01 -6.99 -13.26
CA PHE A 276 -32.03 -6.03 -12.17
C PHE A 276 -30.97 -6.40 -11.14
N ILE A 277 -30.16 -5.42 -10.76
CA ILE A 277 -29.13 -5.56 -9.73
C ILE A 277 -29.34 -4.46 -8.69
N ASP A 278 -29.91 -4.85 -7.56
CA ASP A 278 -30.24 -3.94 -6.47
C ASP A 278 -29.18 -3.99 -5.36
N ILE A 279 -28.37 -2.93 -5.30
CA ILE A 279 -27.28 -2.78 -4.34
C ILE A 279 -27.72 -1.88 -3.17
N ALA A 280 -28.92 -1.31 -3.22
CA ALA A 280 -29.42 -0.39 -2.21
C ALA A 280 -29.88 -1.11 -0.94
N VAL A 281 -29.64 -0.46 0.19
CA VAL A 281 -30.15 -0.87 1.51
C VAL A 281 -30.66 0.38 2.22
N PRO A 282 -31.99 0.60 2.36
CA PRO A 282 -33.11 -0.25 1.92
C PRO A 282 -33.21 -0.46 0.39
N ARG A 283 -33.95 -1.49 -0.03
CA ARG A 283 -34.05 -1.92 -1.44
C ARG A 283 -34.74 -0.87 -2.32
N ASP A 284 -34.15 -0.61 -3.49
CA ASP A 284 -34.72 0.26 -4.51
C ASP A 284 -35.73 -0.47 -5.39
N VAL A 285 -35.70 -1.81 -5.38
CA VAL A 285 -36.53 -2.64 -6.24
C VAL A 285 -37.47 -3.51 -5.42
N GLU A 286 -38.76 -3.52 -5.78
CA GLU A 286 -39.74 -4.39 -5.12
C GLU A 286 -39.36 -5.88 -5.27
N PRO A 287 -39.30 -6.67 -4.17
CA PRO A 287 -38.97 -8.09 -4.27
C PRO A 287 -39.94 -8.90 -5.12
N ALA A 288 -41.18 -8.41 -5.27
CA ALA A 288 -42.22 -9.08 -6.05
C ALA A 288 -41.90 -9.18 -7.56
N ILE A 289 -40.95 -8.38 -8.08
CA ILE A 289 -40.55 -8.46 -9.49
C ILE A 289 -39.84 -9.78 -9.83
N ALA A 290 -39.20 -10.43 -8.86
CA ALA A 290 -38.49 -11.69 -9.06
C ALA A 290 -39.41 -12.84 -9.47
N LYS A 291 -40.74 -12.68 -9.29
CA LYS A 291 -41.76 -13.65 -9.70
C LYS A 291 -42.20 -13.47 -11.16
N LEU A 292 -41.76 -12.40 -11.82
CA LEU A 292 -42.11 -12.13 -13.22
C LEU A 292 -41.27 -13.01 -14.16
N PRO A 293 -41.87 -13.56 -15.23
CA PRO A 293 -41.10 -14.29 -16.23
C PRO A 293 -40.13 -13.35 -16.94
N ASN A 294 -38.95 -13.86 -17.28
CA ASN A 294 -37.89 -13.14 -18.00
C ASN A 294 -37.35 -11.91 -17.23
N VAL A 295 -37.52 -11.87 -15.91
CA VAL A 295 -36.91 -10.87 -15.01
C VAL A 295 -35.95 -11.58 -14.08
N TYR A 296 -34.70 -11.12 -14.06
CA TYR A 296 -33.68 -11.63 -13.17
C TYR A 296 -33.34 -10.54 -12.15
N LEU A 297 -33.66 -10.76 -10.88
CA LEU A 297 -33.34 -9.83 -9.79
C LEU A 297 -32.21 -10.42 -8.94
N TYR A 298 -31.11 -9.67 -8.82
CA TYR A 298 -30.01 -9.95 -7.92
C TYR A 298 -29.88 -8.83 -6.91
N THR A 299 -29.60 -9.19 -5.66
CA THR A 299 -29.39 -8.26 -4.55
C THR A 299 -27.91 -8.16 -4.21
N VAL A 300 -27.56 -7.23 -3.33
CA VAL A 300 -26.20 -7.12 -2.78
C VAL A 300 -25.71 -8.44 -2.17
N ASP A 301 -26.59 -9.22 -1.54
CA ASP A 301 -26.25 -10.50 -0.92
C ASP A 301 -25.95 -11.59 -1.97
N ASP A 302 -26.71 -11.62 -3.06
CA ASP A 302 -26.48 -12.55 -4.17
C ASP A 302 -25.16 -12.27 -4.88
N LEU A 303 -24.84 -10.97 -5.05
CA LEU A 303 -23.53 -10.56 -5.53
C LEU A 303 -22.43 -11.03 -4.58
N GLN A 304 -22.59 -10.88 -3.26
CA GLN A 304 -21.61 -11.37 -2.30
C GLN A 304 -21.34 -12.88 -2.43
N ALA A 305 -22.36 -13.70 -2.71
CA ALA A 305 -22.18 -15.13 -2.94
C ALA A 305 -21.33 -15.43 -4.19
N ILE A 306 -21.55 -14.70 -5.30
CA ILE A 306 -20.75 -14.82 -6.54
C ILE A 306 -19.31 -14.35 -6.33
N ILE A 307 -19.14 -13.30 -5.53
CA ILE A 307 -17.85 -12.78 -5.09
C ILE A 307 -17.11 -13.83 -4.25
N GLN A 308 -17.80 -14.54 -3.36
CA GLN A 308 -17.24 -15.61 -2.53
C GLN A 308 -16.88 -16.87 -3.33
N HIS A 309 -17.64 -17.24 -4.37
CA HIS A 309 -17.28 -18.38 -5.22
C HIS A 309 -15.94 -18.16 -5.97
N ASN A 310 -15.60 -16.90 -6.29
CA ASN A 310 -14.32 -16.52 -6.90
C ASN A 310 -13.12 -16.49 -5.92
N LEU A 311 -13.35 -16.60 -4.61
CA LEU A 311 -12.29 -16.57 -3.58
C LEU A 311 -11.45 -17.85 -3.55
N SER A 312 -12.01 -19.01 -3.93
CA SER A 312 -11.28 -20.29 -4.01
C SER A 312 -10.16 -20.25 -5.05
N ARG A 313 -10.44 -19.69 -6.24
CA ARG A 313 -9.45 -19.41 -7.30
C ARG A 313 -8.42 -18.35 -6.90
N ARG A 314 -8.74 -17.50 -5.92
CA ARG A 314 -7.81 -16.49 -5.38
C ARG A 314 -6.84 -17.05 -4.35
N LYS A 315 -7.16 -18.14 -3.65
CA LYS A 315 -6.20 -18.77 -2.72
C LYS A 315 -4.94 -19.23 -3.44
N THR A 316 -5.08 -19.82 -4.63
CA THR A 316 -3.94 -20.24 -5.45
C THR A 316 -3.13 -19.05 -5.98
N VAL A 317 -3.81 -17.99 -6.42
CA VAL A 317 -3.18 -16.71 -6.83
C VAL A 317 -2.44 -16.03 -5.67
N ALA A 318 -3.03 -16.04 -4.47
CA ALA A 318 -2.41 -15.48 -3.27
C ALA A 318 -1.16 -16.26 -2.87
N ILE A 319 -1.16 -17.61 -2.99
CA ILE A 319 0.03 -18.44 -2.73
C ILE A 319 1.17 -18.06 -3.69
N GLN A 320 0.87 -17.90 -4.99
CA GLN A 320 1.87 -17.46 -5.97
C GLN A 320 2.41 -16.06 -5.65
N ALA A 321 1.53 -15.13 -5.29
CA ALA A 321 1.92 -13.78 -4.91
C ALA A 321 2.80 -13.76 -3.65
N GLU A 322 2.48 -14.58 -2.64
CA GLU A 322 3.29 -14.72 -1.42
C GLU A 322 4.69 -15.28 -1.71
N SER A 323 4.83 -16.21 -2.65
CA SER A 323 6.15 -16.69 -3.08
C SER A 323 7.02 -15.54 -3.64
N ILE A 324 6.42 -14.63 -4.41
CA ILE A 324 7.12 -13.45 -4.93
C ILE A 324 7.50 -12.50 -3.78
N VAL A 325 6.57 -12.26 -2.83
CA VAL A 325 6.81 -11.41 -1.65
C VAL A 325 8.00 -11.92 -0.85
N GLN A 326 8.06 -13.22 -0.56
CA GLN A 326 9.13 -13.84 0.23
C GLN A 326 10.48 -13.70 -0.48
N GLN A 327 10.54 -14.07 -1.76
CA GLN A 327 11.77 -13.98 -2.55
C GLN A 327 12.33 -12.56 -2.59
N GLU A 328 11.46 -11.56 -2.83
CA GLU A 328 11.88 -10.16 -2.92
C GLU A 328 12.28 -9.58 -1.56
N SER A 329 11.68 -10.07 -0.47
CA SER A 329 12.03 -9.67 0.90
C SER A 329 13.42 -10.15 1.29
N VAL A 330 13.79 -11.39 0.91
CA VAL A 330 15.15 -11.92 1.11
C VAL A 330 16.18 -11.10 0.32
N ASN A 331 15.92 -10.83 -0.96
CA ASN A 331 16.80 -10.04 -1.81
C ASN A 331 17.02 -8.62 -1.26
N PHE A 332 15.96 -8.00 -0.72
CA PHE A 332 16.06 -6.68 -0.11
C PHE A 332 16.89 -6.70 1.17
N MET A 333 16.79 -7.75 2.00
CA MET A 333 17.62 -7.87 3.19
C MET A 333 19.11 -7.99 2.87
N ILE A 334 19.47 -8.76 1.84
CA ILE A 334 20.87 -8.85 1.37
C ILE A 334 21.37 -7.46 0.95
N TRP A 335 20.55 -6.71 0.20
CA TRP A 335 20.89 -5.33 -0.16
C TRP A 335 21.04 -4.42 1.06
N LEU A 336 20.12 -4.48 2.04
CA LEU A 336 20.16 -3.64 3.23
C LEU A 336 21.40 -3.92 4.07
N GLN A 337 21.79 -5.20 4.19
CA GLN A 337 23.04 -5.60 4.85
C GLN A 337 24.27 -5.04 4.14
N SER A 338 24.29 -5.06 2.80
CA SER A 338 25.40 -4.49 2.00
C SER A 338 25.57 -2.98 2.23
N GLN A 339 24.47 -2.24 2.45
CA GLN A 339 24.54 -0.80 2.72
C GLN A 339 25.16 -0.51 4.09
N ASN A 340 24.78 -1.25 5.14
CA ASN A 340 25.41 -1.09 6.46
C ASN A 340 26.93 -1.39 6.41
N ALA A 341 27.37 -2.32 5.55
CA ALA A 341 28.79 -2.58 5.34
C ALA A 341 29.51 -1.39 4.68
N LEU A 342 28.89 -0.72 3.70
CA LEU A 342 29.45 0.48 3.06
C LEU A 342 29.62 1.65 4.04
N GLU A 343 28.66 1.88 4.93
CA GLU A 343 28.78 2.87 6.00
C GLU A 343 29.97 2.54 6.93
N THR A 344 30.09 1.29 7.35
CA THR A 344 31.20 0.83 8.20
C THR A 344 32.56 1.06 7.52
N ILE A 345 32.67 0.79 6.22
CA ILE A 345 33.89 1.03 5.43
C ILE A 345 34.19 2.54 5.36
N ARG A 346 33.17 3.36 5.16
CA ARG A 346 33.33 4.82 5.10
C ARG A 346 33.82 5.38 6.44
N ASP A 347 33.23 4.93 7.55
CA ASP A 347 33.63 5.35 8.91
C ASP A 347 35.07 4.97 9.21
N TYR A 348 35.49 3.75 8.83
CA TYR A 348 36.87 3.30 8.95
C TYR A 348 37.85 4.20 8.18
N ARG A 349 37.50 4.58 6.93
CA ARG A 349 38.33 5.49 6.13
C ARG A 349 38.40 6.90 6.73
N ILE A 350 37.28 7.43 7.20
CA ILE A 350 37.24 8.75 7.87
C ILE A 350 38.13 8.74 9.12
N GLN A 351 38.07 7.68 9.93
CA GLN A 351 38.91 7.55 11.12
C GLN A 351 40.40 7.53 10.76
N ALA A 352 40.78 6.79 9.72
CA ALA A 352 42.16 6.74 9.23
C ALA A 352 42.64 8.11 8.70
N ASP A 353 41.80 8.82 7.95
CA ASP A 353 42.11 10.16 7.45
C ASP A 353 42.24 11.19 8.58
N GLN A 354 41.36 11.14 9.59
CA GLN A 354 41.45 11.99 10.79
C GLN A 354 42.74 11.73 11.56
N LEU A 355 43.12 10.47 11.71
CA LEU A 355 44.37 10.06 12.34
C LEU A 355 45.58 10.67 11.59
N ARG A 356 45.61 10.50 10.26
CA ARG A 356 46.65 11.08 9.40
C ARG A 356 46.70 12.60 9.59
N SER A 357 45.58 13.30 9.39
CA SER A 357 45.52 14.77 9.46
C SER A 357 45.99 15.31 10.81
N ASN A 358 45.55 14.72 11.92
CA ASN A 358 45.97 15.11 13.27
C ASN A 358 47.48 14.95 13.48
N MET A 359 48.05 13.87 12.93
CA MET A 359 49.48 13.60 13.04
C MET A 359 50.31 14.50 12.12
N THR A 360 49.82 14.78 10.91
CA THR A 360 50.44 15.72 9.97
C THR A 360 50.50 17.13 10.55
N ILE A 361 49.40 17.61 11.15
CA ILE A 361 49.37 18.93 11.82
C ILE A 361 50.46 19.00 12.90
N LYS A 362 50.55 17.99 13.78
CA LYS A 362 51.58 17.94 14.84
C LYS A 362 53.00 17.96 14.27
N ALA A 363 53.25 17.22 13.20
CA ALA A 363 54.55 17.18 12.52
C ALA A 363 54.89 18.54 11.91
N LEU A 364 53.96 19.19 11.22
CA LEU A 364 54.16 20.52 10.65
C LEU A 364 54.43 21.58 11.72
N THR A 365 53.71 21.52 12.86
CA THR A 365 53.98 22.41 14.00
C THR A 365 55.37 22.18 14.60
N ALA A 366 55.80 20.93 14.73
CA ALA A 366 57.15 20.59 15.20
C ALA A 366 58.24 21.15 14.28
N ILE A 367 58.08 20.96 12.97
CA ILE A 367 58.98 21.53 11.95
C ILE A 367 59.01 23.06 12.03
N GLY A 368 57.84 23.70 12.16
CA GLY A 368 57.73 25.16 12.31
C GLY A 368 58.41 25.71 13.58
N ARG A 369 58.63 24.88 14.61
CA ARG A 369 59.39 25.22 15.82
C ARG A 369 60.91 25.00 15.67
N GLY A 370 61.38 24.56 14.50
CA GLY A 370 62.80 24.31 14.23
C GLY A 370 63.29 22.91 14.62
N GLU A 371 62.39 21.95 14.88
CA GLU A 371 62.78 20.55 15.11
C GLU A 371 63.38 19.93 13.83
N ASN A 372 64.26 18.93 14.00
CA ASN A 372 64.91 18.27 12.86
C ASN A 372 63.87 17.57 11.95
N VAL A 373 63.81 18.00 10.70
CA VAL A 373 62.80 17.57 9.71
C VAL A 373 62.79 16.05 9.51
N GLU A 374 63.97 15.45 9.38
CA GLU A 374 64.13 14.01 9.10
C GLU A 374 63.63 13.17 10.28
N GLN A 375 63.94 13.58 11.51
CA GLN A 375 63.44 12.93 12.72
C GLN A 375 61.93 13.05 12.85
N VAL A 376 61.35 14.23 12.58
CA VAL A 376 59.90 14.46 12.68
C VAL A 376 59.14 13.63 11.65
N ILE A 377 59.60 13.55 10.41
CA ILE A 377 58.98 12.72 9.35
C ILE A 377 59.06 11.24 9.70
N THR A 378 60.22 10.76 10.16
CA THR A 378 60.41 9.36 10.55
C THR A 378 59.50 8.98 11.72
N GLN A 379 59.37 9.86 12.72
CA GLN A 379 58.46 9.64 13.84
C GLN A 379 56.98 9.66 13.42
N LEU A 380 56.60 10.56 12.50
CA LEU A 380 55.25 10.60 11.93
C LEU A 380 54.91 9.28 11.25
N ALA A 381 55.78 8.81 10.35
CA ALA A 381 55.59 7.56 9.61
C ALA A 381 55.44 6.37 10.58
N HIS A 382 56.38 6.22 11.52
CA HIS A 382 56.34 5.12 12.48
C HIS A 382 55.08 5.13 13.37
N LYS A 383 54.73 6.29 13.94
CA LYS A 383 53.57 6.41 14.82
C LYS A 383 52.25 6.23 14.05
N LEU A 384 52.17 6.67 12.79
CA LEU A 384 50.97 6.56 11.97
C LEU A 384 50.73 5.10 11.60
N THR A 385 51.77 4.41 11.12
CA THR A 385 51.73 2.99 10.79
C THR A 385 51.29 2.16 12.00
N ASN A 386 51.92 2.35 13.17
CA ASN A 386 51.57 1.57 14.36
C ASN A 386 50.13 1.81 14.82
N ARG A 387 49.61 3.04 14.71
CA ARG A 387 48.23 3.34 15.08
C ARG A 387 47.20 2.75 14.11
N LEU A 388 47.49 2.75 12.81
CA LEU A 388 46.63 2.11 11.81
C LEU A 388 46.64 0.58 11.94
N LEU A 389 47.80 -0.02 12.24
CA LEU A 389 47.94 -1.47 12.37
C LEU A 389 47.43 -2.05 13.70
N HIS A 390 47.29 -1.23 14.75
CA HIS A 390 46.92 -1.70 16.08
C HIS A 390 45.61 -2.50 16.10
N MET A 391 44.53 -1.98 15.50
CA MET A 391 43.22 -2.64 15.54
C MET A 391 43.17 -3.93 14.73
N PRO A 392 43.64 -3.98 13.46
CA PRO A 392 43.75 -5.23 12.72
C PRO A 392 44.61 -6.29 13.44
N THR A 393 45.74 -5.89 14.02
CA THR A 393 46.65 -6.79 14.75
C THR A 393 45.97 -7.38 15.98
N LYS A 394 45.23 -6.56 16.73
CA LYS A 394 44.45 -7.01 17.89
C LYS A 394 43.35 -8.00 17.48
N SER A 395 42.64 -7.76 16.38
CA SER A 395 41.60 -8.66 15.88
C SER A 395 42.17 -10.02 15.45
N LEU A 396 43.33 -10.03 14.79
CA LEU A 396 44.04 -11.27 14.44
C LEU A 396 44.43 -12.07 15.69
N HIS A 397 45.02 -11.42 16.70
CA HIS A 397 45.37 -12.07 17.96
C HIS A 397 44.15 -12.63 18.69
N GLN A 398 43.03 -11.90 18.70
CA GLN A 398 41.81 -12.35 19.34
C GLN A 398 41.24 -13.60 18.65
N ALA A 399 41.12 -13.60 17.32
CA ALA A 399 40.65 -14.77 16.57
C ALA A 399 41.55 -16.00 16.76
N ALA A 400 42.87 -15.80 16.80
CA ALA A 400 43.82 -16.87 17.07
C ALA A 400 43.69 -17.43 18.50
N ASN A 401 43.48 -16.59 19.51
CA ASN A 401 43.31 -17.02 20.90
C ASN A 401 41.96 -17.71 21.15
N GLU A 402 40.91 -17.30 20.44
CA GLU A 402 39.56 -17.89 20.52
C GLU A 402 39.47 -19.23 19.76
N GLY A 403 40.49 -19.60 18.96
CA GLY A 403 40.48 -20.81 18.13
C GLY A 403 39.55 -20.75 16.92
N ASP A 404 39.06 -19.55 16.57
CA ASP A 404 38.14 -19.32 15.46
C ASP A 404 38.92 -19.21 14.13
N MET A 405 39.21 -20.37 13.54
CA MET A 405 40.02 -20.49 12.33
C MET A 405 39.34 -19.88 11.09
N GLU A 406 38.00 -19.89 11.02
CA GLU A 406 37.27 -19.25 9.92
C GLU A 406 37.41 -17.74 9.97
N ARG A 407 37.21 -17.14 11.15
CA ARG A 407 37.40 -15.70 11.36
C ARG A 407 38.84 -15.26 11.13
N LEU A 408 39.82 -16.07 11.58
CA LEU A 408 41.24 -15.81 11.35
C LEU A 408 41.57 -15.79 9.84
N GLN A 409 41.06 -16.76 9.09
CA GLN A 409 41.27 -16.85 7.64
C GLN A 409 40.66 -15.63 6.91
N LEU A 410 39.41 -15.26 7.25
CA LEU A 410 38.75 -14.06 6.72
C LEU A 410 39.56 -12.78 6.98
N LEU A 411 40.12 -12.62 8.19
CA LEU A 411 40.96 -11.47 8.52
C LEU A 411 42.26 -11.46 7.71
N ARG A 412 42.91 -12.62 7.53
CA ARG A 412 44.11 -12.75 6.69
C ARG A 412 43.85 -12.36 5.24
N ASP A 413 42.74 -12.85 4.68
CA ASP A 413 42.31 -12.50 3.31
C ASP A 413 42.04 -10.99 3.19
N SER A 414 41.36 -10.39 4.17
CA SER A 414 41.03 -8.96 4.17
C SER A 414 42.26 -8.04 4.22
N LEU A 415 43.38 -8.54 4.76
CA LEU A 415 44.65 -7.83 4.85
C LEU A 415 45.61 -8.16 3.68
N GLY A 416 45.19 -9.00 2.74
CA GLY A 416 46.01 -9.43 1.60
C GLY A 416 47.14 -10.38 1.96
N LEU A 417 47.10 -11.02 3.14
CA LEU A 417 48.18 -11.89 3.64
C LEU A 417 48.19 -13.29 3.00
N ASN A 418 47.25 -13.58 2.11
CA ASN A 418 47.11 -14.85 1.40
C ASN A 418 47.34 -14.72 -0.13
N GLN A 419 47.76 -13.56 -0.63
CA GLN A 419 48.24 -13.40 -2.00
C GLN A 419 49.74 -13.72 -2.07
N GLN A 420 50.08 -15.02 -2.09
CA GLN A 420 51.35 -15.53 -2.58
C GLN A 420 51.12 -16.77 -3.44
#